data_AF-A0A432SQW9-F1
#
_entry.id   AF-A0A432SQW9-F1
#
_cell.length_a   1.000
_cell.length_b   1.000
_cell.length_c   1.000
_cell.angle_alpha   90.00
_cell.angle_beta   90.00
_cell.angle_gamma   90.00
#
_symmetry.space_group_name_H-M   'P 1'
#
loop_
_entity.id
_entity.type
_entity.pdbx_description
1 polymer ?
#
loop_
_entity_poly.entity_id
_entity_poly.type
_entity_poly.pdbx_seq_one_letter_code
_entity_poly.pdbx_strand_id
1 'polypeptide(L)'
;MMQQKTRSAFTLIELILSIFLLGIIVYFLYAAVANLQKSNQIFSKKSQSSFYNQRLVSMMQKDLFFALNLKLEGHENSFADMQTTNSLFDIDYPYVTWFIKPDLKKLVRFESTLPFRKMTARNNAYYHMSIIPKECEVFKIYQSKKKDNLLIYIQFKGEEPLVYEFYKPLAPPADTNRSKRKKPSGVTPAPRR
;
A
#
# COMPACT_ATOMS: atom_id res chain seq x y z
N MET A 1 1.91 72.48 50.39
CA MET A 1 3.05 71.93 49.62
C MET A 1 2.50 70.97 48.58
N MET A 2 2.55 71.35 47.30
CA MET A 2 2.02 70.55 46.20
C MET A 2 3.22 69.90 45.49
N GLN A 3 3.44 68.60 45.71
CA GLN A 3 4.50 67.86 45.04
C GLN A 3 4.10 67.64 43.56
N GLN A 4 4.77 68.35 42.66
CA GLN A 4 4.67 68.11 41.23
C GLN A 4 5.46 66.83 40.89
N LYS A 5 4.73 65.77 40.55
CA LYS A 5 5.29 64.48 40.09
C LYS A 5 5.88 64.70 38.69
N THR A 6 7.20 64.77 38.56
CA THR A 6 7.89 64.90 37.26
C THR A 6 7.63 63.64 36.43
N ARG A 7 7.00 63.80 35.27
CA ARG A 7 6.88 62.70 34.29
C ARG A 7 8.25 62.57 33.61
N SER A 8 8.95 61.47 33.84
CA SER A 8 10.20 61.17 33.14
C SER A 8 9.91 60.98 31.65
N ALA A 9 10.37 61.91 30.82
CA ALA A 9 10.32 61.75 29.37
C ALA A 9 11.31 60.66 28.97
N PHE A 10 10.85 59.71 28.16
CA PHE A 10 11.70 58.64 27.60
C PHE A 10 12.86 59.28 26.83
N THR A 11 14.07 58.75 27.03
CA THR A 11 15.25 59.33 26.37
C THR A 11 15.32 58.89 24.91
N LEU A 12 15.81 59.76 24.02
CA LEU A 12 15.97 59.44 22.59
C LEU A 12 16.82 58.17 22.36
N ILE A 13 17.78 57.93 23.25
CA ILE A 13 18.65 56.74 23.22
C ILE A 13 17.86 55.45 23.50
N GLU A 14 16.92 55.46 24.47
CA GLU A 14 16.06 54.30 24.75
C GLU A 14 15.11 53.99 23.59
N LEU A 15 14.63 55.03 22.87
CA LEU A 15 13.82 54.85 21.68
C LEU A 15 14.61 54.14 20.57
N ILE A 16 15.85 54.57 20.32
CA ILE A 16 16.73 53.96 19.31
C ILE A 16 17.03 52.50 19.66
N LEU A 17 17.36 52.23 20.93
CA LEU A 17 17.58 50.86 21.42
C LEU A 17 16.34 49.98 21.25
N SER A 18 15.15 50.53 21.53
CA SER A 18 13.88 49.80 21.38
C SER A 18 13.59 49.46 19.91
N ILE A 19 13.81 50.39 18.98
CA ILE A 19 13.63 50.16 17.54
C ILE A 19 14.63 49.13 17.03
N PHE A 20 15.89 49.21 17.47
CA PHE A 20 16.92 48.24 17.09
C PHE A 20 16.56 46.83 17.55
N LEU A 21 16.15 46.69 18.80
CA LEU A 21 15.76 45.41 19.39
C LEU A 21 14.49 44.85 18.73
N LEU A 22 13.52 45.71 18.40
CA LEU A 22 12.35 45.34 17.60
C LEU A 22 12.75 44.83 16.21
N GLY A 23 13.70 45.48 15.53
CA GLY A 23 14.19 45.05 14.22
C GLY A 23 14.80 43.65 14.26
N ILE A 24 15.57 43.34 15.29
CA ILE A 24 16.12 41.99 15.51
C ILE A 24 14.99 40.96 15.69
N ILE A 25 13.99 41.28 16.52
CA ILE A 25 12.84 40.39 16.75
C ILE A 25 12.08 40.12 15.44
N VAL A 26 11.79 41.17 14.67
CA VAL A 26 11.07 41.06 13.39
C VAL A 26 11.86 40.21 12.39
N TYR A 27 13.19 40.36 12.33
CA TYR A 27 14.04 39.52 11.49
C TYR A 27 13.95 38.03 11.86
N PHE A 28 14.08 37.70 13.15
CA PHE A 28 13.93 36.32 13.62
C PHE A 28 12.54 35.76 13.38
N LEU A 29 11.49 36.59 13.56
CA LEU A 29 10.11 36.20 13.30
C LEU A 29 9.90 35.86 11.81
N TYR A 30 10.42 36.69 10.91
CA TYR A 30 10.36 36.44 9.48
C TYR A 30 11.05 35.13 9.11
N ALA A 31 12.26 34.89 9.63
CA ALA A 31 12.99 33.65 9.42
C ALA A 31 12.23 32.43 9.97
N ALA A 32 11.62 32.54 11.14
CA ALA A 32 10.80 31.48 11.74
C ALA A 32 9.58 31.15 10.87
N VAL A 33 8.87 32.16 10.37
CA VAL A 33 7.71 31.98 9.48
C VAL A 33 8.12 31.30 8.17
N ALA A 34 9.21 31.74 7.54
CA ALA A 34 9.71 31.14 6.31
C ALA A 34 10.09 29.66 6.51
N ASN A 35 10.73 29.34 7.63
CA ASN A 35 11.07 27.96 7.99
C ASN A 35 9.83 27.10 8.26
N LEU A 36 8.82 27.64 8.94
CA LEU A 36 7.54 26.94 9.17
C LEU A 36 6.82 26.63 7.86
N GLN A 37 6.78 27.57 6.92
CA GLN A 37 6.18 27.35 5.60
C GLN A 37 6.89 26.23 4.83
N LYS A 38 8.23 26.25 4.80
CA LYS A 38 9.03 25.20 4.17
C LYS A 38 8.81 23.84 4.82
N SER A 39 8.79 23.79 6.16
CA SER A 39 8.51 22.57 6.91
C SER A 39 7.12 22.00 6.59
N ASN A 40 6.09 22.85 6.57
CA ASN A 40 4.73 22.45 6.22
C ASN A 40 4.62 21.91 4.79
N GLN A 41 5.34 22.50 3.83
CA GLN A 41 5.38 21.99 2.46
C GLN A 41 6.03 20.60 2.38
N ILE A 42 7.12 20.37 3.11
CA ILE A 42 7.78 19.06 3.17
C ILE A 42 6.85 18.04 3.85
N PHE A 43 6.24 18.43 4.97
CA PHE A 43 5.35 17.58 5.73
C PHE A 43 4.10 17.18 4.94
N SER A 44 3.45 18.14 4.26
CA SER A 44 2.28 17.87 3.42
C SER A 44 2.60 16.91 2.27
N LYS A 45 3.74 17.09 1.59
CA LYS A 45 4.21 16.15 0.55
C LYS A 45 4.45 14.75 1.10
N LYS A 46 5.12 14.64 2.25
CA LYS A 46 5.38 13.34 2.90
C LYS A 46 4.08 12.66 3.34
N SER A 47 3.15 13.42 3.90
CA SER A 47 1.82 12.95 4.29
C SER A 47 1.01 12.42 3.10
N GLN A 48 0.98 13.15 1.98
CA GLN A 48 0.31 12.71 0.76
C GLN A 48 0.93 11.42 0.20
N SER A 49 2.26 11.32 0.16
CA SER A 49 2.95 10.10 -0.30
C SER A 49 2.64 8.91 0.62
N SER A 50 2.61 9.13 1.94
CA SER A 50 2.27 8.10 2.91
C SER A 50 0.83 7.60 2.74
N PHE A 51 -0.13 8.51 2.57
CA PHE A 51 -1.53 8.16 2.31
C PHE A 51 -1.68 7.35 1.02
N TYR A 52 -0.94 7.73 -0.04
CA TYR A 52 -0.91 6.99 -1.28
C TYR A 52 -0.37 5.56 -1.08
N ASN A 53 0.76 5.43 -0.38
CA ASN A 53 1.39 4.13 -0.10
C ASN A 53 0.46 3.24 0.75
N GLN A 54 -0.22 3.81 1.74
CA GLN A 54 -1.22 3.10 2.55
C GLN A 54 -2.39 2.61 1.71
N ARG A 55 -2.91 3.43 0.78
CA ARG A 55 -4.00 3.04 -0.11
C ARG A 55 -3.59 1.91 -1.05
N LEU A 56 -2.38 1.97 -1.61
CA LEU A 56 -1.82 0.91 -2.44
C LEU A 56 -1.71 -0.41 -1.66
N VAL A 57 -1.11 -0.35 -0.48
CA VAL A 57 -0.90 -1.52 0.38
C VAL A 57 -2.25 -2.10 0.82
N SER A 58 -3.21 -1.26 1.21
CA SER A 58 -4.57 -1.70 1.54
C SER A 58 -5.30 -2.37 0.37
N MET A 59 -5.15 -1.84 -0.85
CA MET A 59 -5.74 -2.43 -2.06
C MET A 59 -5.17 -3.82 -2.34
N MET A 60 -3.84 -3.95 -2.33
CA MET A 60 -3.17 -5.22 -2.54
C MET A 60 -3.49 -6.23 -1.43
N GLN A 61 -3.54 -5.78 -0.17
CA GLN A 61 -3.98 -6.62 0.94
C GLN A 61 -5.40 -7.14 0.73
N LYS A 62 -6.35 -6.31 0.27
CA LYS A 62 -7.71 -6.77 -0.01
C LYS A 62 -7.74 -7.80 -1.11
N ASP A 63 -7.02 -7.57 -2.22
CA ASP A 63 -6.90 -8.55 -3.31
C ASP A 63 -6.42 -9.90 -2.77
N LEU A 64 -5.32 -9.89 -2.01
CA LEU A 64 -4.72 -11.10 -1.45
C LEU A 64 -5.59 -11.73 -0.35
N PHE A 65 -6.15 -10.95 0.57
CA PHE A 65 -6.94 -11.43 1.69
C PHE A 65 -8.23 -12.10 1.21
N PHE A 66 -8.87 -11.57 0.17
CA PHE A 66 -10.06 -12.16 -0.45
C PHE A 66 -9.77 -13.11 -1.61
N ALA A 67 -8.48 -13.36 -1.91
CA ALA A 67 -8.09 -14.31 -2.94
C ALA A 67 -8.58 -15.74 -2.62
N LEU A 68 -9.31 -16.34 -3.56
CA LEU A 68 -9.72 -17.75 -3.56
C LEU A 68 -8.54 -18.67 -3.90
N ASN A 69 -7.66 -18.20 -4.77
CA ASN A 69 -6.42 -18.86 -5.13
C ASN A 69 -5.29 -17.82 -5.24
N LEU A 70 -4.05 -18.25 -5.05
CA LEU A 70 -2.89 -17.39 -5.21
C LEU A 70 -1.79 -18.19 -5.91
N LYS A 71 -1.34 -17.68 -7.05
CA LYS A 71 -0.23 -18.22 -7.81
C LYS A 71 0.87 -17.17 -7.88
N LEU A 72 2.03 -17.54 -7.34
CA LEU A 72 3.23 -16.71 -7.36
C LEU A 72 4.20 -17.28 -8.39
N GLU A 73 4.71 -16.44 -9.28
CA GLU A 73 5.66 -16.84 -10.33
C GLU A 73 6.85 -15.89 -10.41
N GLY A 74 7.96 -16.40 -10.93
CA GLY A 74 9.23 -15.70 -11.07
C GLY A 74 10.24 -16.04 -9.97
N HIS A 75 11.53 -15.89 -10.27
CA HIS A 75 12.58 -16.13 -9.28
C HIS A 75 12.47 -15.05 -8.20
N GLU A 76 11.97 -15.43 -7.02
CA GLU A 76 11.68 -14.56 -5.86
C GLU A 76 10.46 -13.62 -5.98
N ASN A 77 9.50 -13.97 -6.85
CA ASN A 77 8.08 -13.58 -6.88
C ASN A 77 7.66 -12.15 -7.29
N SER A 78 7.97 -11.77 -8.54
CA SER A 78 7.55 -10.50 -9.17
C SER A 78 6.17 -10.54 -9.87
N PHE A 79 5.49 -11.69 -9.85
CA PHE A 79 4.20 -11.91 -10.50
C PHE A 79 3.25 -12.64 -9.55
N ALA A 80 2.12 -12.04 -9.26
CA ALA A 80 1.10 -12.61 -8.39
C ALA A 80 -0.26 -12.61 -9.08
N ASP A 81 -0.74 -13.81 -9.42
CA ASP A 81 -2.00 -14.03 -10.11
C ASP A 81 -3.00 -14.69 -9.16
N MET A 82 -4.22 -14.18 -9.12
CA MET A 82 -5.23 -14.62 -8.18
C MET A 82 -6.63 -14.40 -8.73
N GLN A 83 -7.57 -15.22 -8.28
CA GLN A 83 -8.99 -14.92 -8.35
C GLN A 83 -9.44 -14.42 -6.99
N THR A 84 -10.10 -13.26 -6.91
CA THR A 84 -10.51 -12.61 -5.65
C THR A 84 -11.94 -12.13 -5.73
N THR A 85 -12.54 -11.73 -4.61
CA THR A 85 -13.83 -10.99 -4.60
C THR A 85 -13.63 -9.47 -4.58
N ASN A 86 -12.39 -8.99 -4.45
CA ASN A 86 -12.08 -7.57 -4.50
C ASN A 86 -11.98 -7.09 -5.96
N SER A 87 -12.93 -6.25 -6.38
CA SER A 87 -12.96 -5.63 -7.70
C SER A 87 -12.89 -4.11 -7.59
N LEU A 88 -12.18 -3.47 -8.53
CA LEU A 88 -12.21 -2.01 -8.72
C LEU A 88 -13.15 -1.58 -9.85
N PHE A 89 -13.65 -2.54 -10.63
CA PHE A 89 -14.40 -2.32 -11.86
C PHE A 89 -15.72 -3.13 -11.87
N ASP A 90 -16.23 -3.46 -10.68
CA ASP A 90 -17.48 -4.19 -10.46
C ASP A 90 -17.60 -5.50 -11.25
N ILE A 91 -16.48 -6.22 -11.37
CA ILE A 91 -16.41 -7.57 -11.93
C ILE A 91 -16.71 -8.56 -10.80
N ASP A 92 -17.61 -9.50 -11.04
CA ASP A 92 -17.83 -10.62 -10.13
C ASP A 92 -16.67 -11.61 -10.21
N TYR A 93 -16.02 -11.86 -9.07
CA TYR A 93 -14.90 -12.80 -8.92
C TYR A 93 -13.75 -12.58 -9.94
N PRO A 94 -13.16 -11.37 -10.00
CA PRO A 94 -12.17 -11.04 -11.01
C PRO A 94 -10.90 -11.87 -10.87
N TYR A 95 -10.23 -12.06 -12.01
CA TYR A 95 -8.83 -12.41 -12.07
C TYR A 95 -8.00 -11.14 -11.94
N VAL A 96 -7.23 -11.06 -10.86
CA VAL A 96 -6.33 -9.96 -10.54
C VAL A 96 -4.89 -10.44 -10.65
N THR A 97 -4.07 -9.68 -11.36
CA THR A 97 -2.65 -9.96 -11.53
C THR A 97 -1.83 -8.74 -11.18
N TRP A 98 -0.89 -8.89 -10.26
CA TRP A 98 0.09 -7.89 -9.89
C TRP A 98 1.45 -8.21 -10.49
N PHE A 99 2.09 -7.24 -11.15
CA PHE A 99 3.43 -7.40 -11.70
C PHE A 99 4.09 -6.04 -11.98
N ILE A 100 5.42 -6.05 -12.12
CA ILE A 100 6.14 -4.89 -12.67
C ILE A 100 6.17 -5.00 -14.18
N LYS A 101 5.66 -3.97 -14.87
CA LYS A 101 5.74 -3.87 -16.32
C LYS A 101 7.17 -3.46 -16.72
N PRO A 102 7.98 -4.31 -17.37
CA PRO A 102 9.42 -4.07 -17.51
C PRO A 102 9.79 -2.82 -18.33
N ASP A 103 9.00 -2.54 -19.37
CA ASP A 103 9.14 -1.38 -20.26
C ASP A 103 8.88 -0.04 -19.53
N LEU A 104 7.92 -0.02 -18.60
CA LEU A 104 7.56 1.18 -17.86
C LEU A 104 8.24 1.29 -16.48
N LYS A 105 8.79 0.18 -15.98
CA LYS A 105 9.25 0.02 -14.58
C LYS A 105 8.18 0.50 -13.59
N LYS A 106 6.92 0.17 -13.85
CA LYS A 106 5.79 0.52 -12.98
C LYS A 106 5.16 -0.74 -12.41
N LEU A 107 4.71 -0.67 -11.17
CA LEU A 107 3.83 -1.67 -10.60
C LEU A 107 2.46 -1.54 -11.25
N VAL A 108 1.90 -2.67 -11.69
CA VAL A 108 0.63 -2.75 -12.39
C VAL A 108 -0.27 -3.73 -11.67
N ARG A 109 -1.53 -3.33 -11.48
CA ARG A 109 -2.65 -4.20 -11.15
C ARG A 109 -3.49 -4.38 -12.39
N PHE A 110 -3.54 -5.60 -12.89
CA PHE A 110 -4.39 -6.00 -14.00
C PHE A 110 -5.61 -6.70 -13.43
N GLU A 111 -6.81 -6.31 -13.84
CA GLU A 111 -8.07 -6.91 -13.41
C GLU A 111 -8.87 -7.34 -14.64
N SER A 112 -9.46 -8.52 -14.62
CA SER A 112 -10.15 -9.07 -15.79
C SER A 112 -11.18 -10.13 -15.44
N THR A 113 -12.09 -10.40 -16.38
CA THR A 113 -13.09 -11.48 -16.23
C THR A 113 -12.52 -12.88 -16.52
N LEU A 114 -11.31 -12.95 -17.07
CA LEU A 114 -10.68 -14.17 -17.57
C LEU A 114 -9.23 -14.26 -17.03
N PRO A 115 -8.67 -15.45 -16.81
CA PRO A 115 -7.29 -15.59 -16.34
C PRO A 115 -6.27 -14.85 -17.21
N PHE A 116 -5.24 -14.26 -16.60
CA PHE A 116 -4.21 -13.45 -17.29
C PHE A 116 -3.61 -14.16 -18.51
N ARG A 117 -3.31 -15.46 -18.38
CA ARG A 117 -2.72 -16.28 -19.46
C ARG A 117 -3.64 -16.52 -20.65
N LYS A 118 -4.95 -16.27 -20.51
CA LYS A 118 -5.95 -16.35 -21.58
C LYS A 118 -6.20 -14.99 -22.24
N MET A 119 -5.50 -13.94 -21.81
CA MET A 119 -5.61 -12.61 -22.41
C MET A 119 -4.96 -12.57 -23.78
N THR A 120 -5.63 -11.94 -24.72
CA THR A 120 -5.21 -11.74 -26.10
C THR A 120 -5.67 -10.35 -26.57
N ALA A 121 -5.12 -9.85 -27.67
CA ALA A 121 -5.57 -8.56 -28.22
C ALA A 121 -7.07 -8.54 -28.58
N ARG A 122 -7.68 -9.71 -28.82
CA ARG A 122 -9.10 -9.85 -29.19
C ARG A 122 -10.07 -9.71 -28.01
N ASN A 123 -9.59 -9.87 -26.78
CA ASN A 123 -10.42 -9.80 -25.57
C ASN A 123 -10.03 -8.60 -24.69
N ASN A 124 -9.56 -7.52 -25.31
CA ASN A 124 -9.14 -6.31 -24.61
C ASN A 124 -10.27 -5.57 -23.86
N ALA A 125 -11.52 -5.76 -24.29
CA ALA A 125 -12.70 -5.24 -23.60
C ALA A 125 -12.95 -5.88 -22.22
N TYR A 126 -12.26 -6.97 -21.89
CA TYR A 126 -12.48 -7.76 -20.67
C TYR A 126 -11.45 -7.51 -19.57
N TYR A 127 -10.60 -6.49 -19.72
CA TYR A 127 -9.61 -6.16 -18.72
C TYR A 127 -9.46 -4.67 -18.47
N HIS A 128 -9.02 -4.36 -17.26
CA HIS A 128 -8.65 -3.03 -16.82
C HIS A 128 -7.25 -3.06 -16.21
N MET A 129 -6.47 -2.03 -16.50
CA MET A 129 -5.10 -1.90 -16.01
C MET A 129 -4.98 -0.66 -15.15
N SER A 130 -4.64 -0.85 -13.87
CA SER A 130 -4.32 0.23 -12.95
C SER A 130 -2.80 0.33 -12.81
N ILE A 131 -2.24 1.43 -13.31
CA ILE A 131 -0.80 1.69 -13.26
C ILE A 131 -0.50 2.56 -12.04
N ILE A 132 0.41 2.08 -11.20
CA ILE A 132 0.92 2.85 -10.06
C ILE A 132 1.96 3.84 -10.61
N PRO A 133 1.81 5.17 -10.42
CA PRO A 133 2.61 6.18 -11.11
C PRO A 133 4.03 6.34 -10.53
N LYS A 134 4.49 5.44 -9.65
CA LYS A 134 5.84 5.44 -9.08
C LYS A 134 6.75 4.42 -9.80
N GLU A 135 8.01 4.78 -10.03
CA GLU A 135 9.01 3.84 -10.57
C GLU A 135 9.26 2.74 -9.54
N CYS A 136 8.90 1.50 -9.88
CA CYS A 136 8.96 0.33 -9.02
C CYS A 136 10.16 -0.52 -9.41
N GLU A 137 11.13 -0.61 -8.52
CA GLU A 137 12.38 -1.36 -8.73
C GLU A 137 12.20 -2.82 -8.34
N VAL A 138 11.50 -3.06 -7.23
CA VAL A 138 11.27 -4.41 -6.69
C VAL A 138 9.82 -4.54 -6.26
N PHE A 139 9.22 -5.67 -6.61
CA PHE A 139 7.94 -6.12 -6.11
C PHE A 139 8.08 -7.61 -5.83
N LYS A 140 7.85 -8.01 -4.59
CA LYS A 140 7.92 -9.40 -4.16
C LYS A 140 6.80 -9.73 -3.20
N ILE A 141 6.22 -10.91 -3.38
CA ILE A 141 5.31 -11.51 -2.40
C ILE A 141 5.94 -12.81 -1.92
N TYR A 142 6.23 -12.87 -0.64
CA TYR A 142 6.71 -14.09 0.01
C TYR A 142 5.55 -14.79 0.69
N GLN A 143 5.51 -16.11 0.55
CA GLN A 143 4.59 -16.95 1.28
C GLN A 143 5.37 -17.83 2.25
N SER A 144 4.93 -17.84 3.50
CA SER A 144 5.45 -18.74 4.53
C SER A 144 5.37 -20.21 4.11
N LYS A 145 6.26 -21.05 4.65
CA LYS A 145 6.26 -22.51 4.38
C LYS A 145 4.92 -23.18 4.74
N LYS A 146 4.26 -22.68 5.78
CA LYS A 146 2.94 -23.17 6.25
C LYS A 146 1.76 -22.63 5.43
N LYS A 147 2.00 -21.70 4.49
CA LYS A 147 0.98 -21.03 3.66
C LYS A 147 -0.10 -20.30 4.47
N ASP A 148 0.29 -19.81 5.64
CA ASP A 148 -0.59 -19.14 6.58
C ASP A 148 -0.27 -17.65 6.75
N ASN A 149 0.91 -17.22 6.31
CA ASN A 149 1.36 -15.83 6.28
C ASN A 149 1.87 -15.42 4.90
N LEU A 150 1.62 -14.16 4.55
CA LEU A 150 2.11 -13.48 3.35
C LEU A 150 2.87 -12.22 3.76
N LEU A 151 4.01 -12.00 3.11
CA LEU A 151 4.82 -10.77 3.23
C LEU A 151 4.91 -10.09 1.87
N ILE A 152 4.46 -8.85 1.81
CA ILE A 152 4.55 -7.97 0.65
C ILE A 152 5.79 -7.09 0.82
N TYR A 153 6.60 -7.01 -0.23
CA TYR A 153 7.75 -6.11 -0.32
C TYR A 153 7.66 -5.30 -1.62
N ILE A 154 7.63 -3.98 -1.52
CA ILE A 154 7.63 -3.06 -2.67
C ILE A 154 8.72 -2.00 -2.46
N GLN A 155 9.62 -1.87 -3.44
CA GLN A 155 10.63 -0.81 -3.46
C GLN A 155 10.34 0.15 -4.60
N PHE A 156 9.96 1.38 -4.26
CA PHE A 156 9.92 2.48 -5.22
C PHE A 156 11.26 3.24 -5.21
N LYS A 157 11.66 3.74 -6.37
CA LYS A 157 12.91 4.49 -6.50
C LYS A 157 12.93 5.73 -5.62
N GLY A 158 13.94 5.84 -4.77
CA GLY A 158 14.13 6.98 -3.86
C GLY A 158 13.14 7.04 -2.68
N GLU A 159 12.38 5.98 -2.43
CA GLU A 159 11.51 5.86 -1.24
C GLU A 159 12.00 4.72 -0.33
N GLU A 160 11.55 4.73 0.93
CA GLU A 160 11.75 3.59 1.82
C GLU A 160 10.90 2.39 1.35
N PRO A 161 11.37 1.15 1.54
CA PRO A 161 10.62 -0.03 1.14
C PRO A 161 9.31 -0.14 1.90
N LEU A 162 8.24 -0.45 1.18
CA LEU A 162 6.97 -0.82 1.78
C LEU A 162 7.01 -2.31 2.10
N VAL A 163 6.96 -2.63 3.40
CA VAL A 163 6.98 -4.00 3.91
C VAL A 163 5.72 -4.23 4.71
N TYR A 164 4.95 -5.27 4.37
CA TYR A 164 3.71 -5.58 5.07
C TYR A 164 3.48 -7.08 5.18
N GLU A 165 3.29 -7.56 6.40
CA GLU A 165 2.99 -8.96 6.70
C GLU A 165 1.57 -9.12 7.22
N PHE A 166 0.88 -10.17 6.79
CA PHE A 166 -0.41 -10.54 7.36
C PHE A 166 -0.69 -12.03 7.28
N TYR A 167 -1.51 -12.47 8.23
CA TYR A 167 -2.02 -13.83 8.31
C TYR A 167 -3.16 -14.04 7.29
N LYS A 168 -3.01 -15.06 6.46
CA LYS A 168 -4.04 -15.60 5.58
C LYS A 168 -3.85 -17.12 5.47
N PRO A 169 -4.74 -17.93 6.08
CA PRO A 169 -4.72 -19.37 5.88
C PRO A 169 -5.24 -19.67 4.46
N LEU A 170 -4.32 -19.94 3.54
CA LEU A 170 -4.64 -20.27 2.14
C LEU A 170 -5.00 -21.75 1.94
N ALA A 171 -4.89 -22.57 2.99
CA ALA A 171 -5.34 -23.95 3.01
C ALA A 171 -6.54 -24.08 3.97
N PRO A 172 -7.64 -24.76 3.58
CA PRO A 172 -8.58 -25.26 4.58
C PRO A 172 -7.81 -26.21 5.52
N PRO A 173 -8.12 -26.23 6.83
CA PRO A 173 -7.53 -27.21 7.74
C PRO A 173 -7.73 -28.61 7.15
N ALA A 174 -6.64 -29.37 7.03
CA ALA A 174 -6.69 -30.71 6.48
C ALA A 174 -7.70 -31.55 7.28
N ASP A 175 -8.81 -31.93 6.64
CA ASP A 175 -9.79 -32.83 7.24
C ASP A 175 -9.18 -34.24 7.32
N THR A 176 -8.46 -34.51 8.40
CA THR A 176 -7.79 -35.79 8.68
C THR A 176 -8.77 -36.95 8.87
N ASN A 177 -10.09 -36.73 8.79
CA ASN A 177 -11.10 -37.75 9.03
C ASN A 177 -11.68 -38.44 7.77
N ARG A 178 -11.37 -38.00 6.55
CA ARG A 178 -11.92 -38.66 5.33
C ARG A 178 -11.30 -40.03 4.98
N SER A 179 -10.14 -40.39 5.55
CA SER A 179 -9.49 -41.68 5.28
C SER A 179 -10.14 -42.89 5.99
N LYS A 180 -11.08 -42.68 6.93
CA LYS A 180 -11.71 -43.77 7.69
C LYS A 180 -13.06 -44.28 7.17
N ARG A 181 -13.62 -43.73 6.08
CA ARG A 181 -14.77 -44.37 5.39
C ARG A 181 -14.27 -45.50 4.47
N LYS A 182 -13.90 -46.63 5.09
CA LYS A 182 -13.64 -47.89 4.41
C LYS A 182 -14.88 -48.37 3.64
N LYS A 183 -14.60 -48.92 2.46
CA LYS A 183 -15.46 -49.61 1.48
C LYS A 183 -16.60 -50.45 2.11
N PRO A 184 -17.82 -50.46 1.53
CA PRO A 184 -18.75 -51.57 1.76
C PRO A 184 -18.16 -52.83 1.14
N SER A 185 -17.83 -53.79 1.98
CA SER A 185 -17.49 -55.17 1.63
C SER A 185 -18.76 -55.95 1.27
N GLY A 186 -18.76 -56.63 0.12
CA GLY A 186 -19.56 -57.83 -0.13
C GLY A 186 -20.91 -57.62 -0.80
N VAL A 187 -20.94 -57.73 -2.14
CA VAL A 187 -22.12 -58.23 -2.86
C VAL A 187 -21.69 -59.51 -3.57
N THR A 188 -22.08 -60.64 -2.99
CA THR A 188 -21.99 -61.96 -3.64
C THR A 188 -23.07 -62.02 -4.73
N PRO A 189 -22.77 -62.41 -5.98
CA PRO A 189 -23.82 -62.60 -6.98
C PRO A 189 -24.55 -63.92 -6.73
N ALA A 190 -25.88 -63.88 -6.70
CA ALA A 190 -26.75 -65.05 -6.60
C ALA A 190 -26.72 -65.88 -7.91
N PRO A 191 -26.87 -67.22 -7.84
CA PRO A 191 -26.86 -68.07 -9.03
C PRO A 191 -28.18 -67.94 -9.78
N ARG A 192 -28.09 -67.78 -11.10
CA ARG A 192 -29.25 -67.86 -12.01
C ARG A 192 -29.78 -69.30 -12.03
N ARG A 193 -31.09 -69.45 -11.79
CA ARG A 193 -31.87 -70.60 -12.24
C ARG A 193 -32.53 -70.26 -13.56
#